data_AF-A0A8I1T1S3-F1
#
_entry.id   AF-A0A8I1T1S3-F1
#
_cell.length_a   1.000
_cell.length_b   1.000
_cell.length_c   1.000
_cell.angle_alpha   90.00
_cell.angle_beta   90.00
_cell.angle_gamma   90.00
#
_symmetry.space_group_name_H-M   'P 1'
#
loop_
_entity.id
_entity.type
_entity.pdbx_description
1 polymer ?
#
loop_
_entity_poly.entity_id
_entity_poly.type
_entity_poly.pdbx_seq_one_letter_code
_entity_poly.pdbx_strand_id
1 'polypeptide(L)'
;MYKDRRANTVIVVGSIGLIGLGLWLVRSQVTVGDVAWMEAMIPHHSIAILTSERARIADPRVRKLADGIVQTQRREISEMEFLINDIQEKETGDPVR
;
A
#
# COMPACT_ATOMS: atom_id res chain seq x y z
N MET A 1 -9.71 21.95 -28.25
CA MET A 1 -8.41 22.53 -28.61
C MET A 1 -8.59 24.03 -28.75
N TYR A 2 -7.80 24.84 -28.03
CA TYR A 2 -7.90 26.30 -28.08
C TYR A 2 -7.51 26.82 -29.47
N LYS A 3 -8.06 27.98 -29.86
CA LYS A 3 -7.64 28.66 -31.09
C LYS A 3 -6.15 29.05 -31.06
N ASP A 4 -5.65 29.38 -29.87
CA ASP A 4 -4.25 29.68 -29.64
C ASP A 4 -3.41 28.38 -29.61
N ARG A 5 -2.48 28.26 -30.56
CA ARG A 5 -1.59 27.10 -30.67
C ARG A 5 -0.58 27.00 -29.52
N ARG A 6 -0.12 28.12 -28.97
CA ARG A 6 0.81 28.15 -27.83
C ARG A 6 0.13 27.62 -26.57
N ALA A 7 -1.13 28.02 -26.34
CA ALA A 7 -1.91 27.49 -25.23
C ALA A 7 -2.04 25.96 -25.30
N ASN A 8 -2.32 25.41 -26.49
CA ASN A 8 -2.36 23.95 -26.67
C ASN A 8 -1.00 23.29 -26.43
N THR A 9 0.10 23.87 -26.91
CA THR A 9 1.46 23.34 -26.68
C THR A 9 1.80 23.29 -25.20
N VAL A 10 1.51 24.37 -24.45
CA VAL A 10 1.73 24.41 -22.99
C VAL A 10 0.94 23.31 -22.29
N ILE A 11 -0.32 23.12 -22.65
CA ILE A 11 -1.16 22.06 -22.07
C ILE A 11 -0.55 20.69 -22.35
N VAL A 12 -0.19 20.39 -23.61
CA VAL A 12 0.35 19.06 -23.97
C VAL A 12 1.68 18.79 -23.28
N VAL A 13 2.62 19.74 -23.32
CA VAL A 13 3.94 19.57 -22.67
C VAL A 13 3.78 19.46 -21.14
N GLY A 14 2.90 20.29 -20.55
CA GLY A 14 2.56 20.22 -19.14
C GLY A 14 1.97 18.86 -18.76
N SER A 15 1.03 18.34 -19.55
CA SER A 15 0.45 17.00 -19.34
C SER A 15 1.51 15.89 -19.44
N ILE A 16 2.40 15.94 -20.43
CA ILE A 16 3.50 14.96 -20.55
C ILE A 16 4.41 15.04 -19.33
N GLY A 17 4.75 16.24 -18.86
CA GLY A 17 5.54 16.44 -17.65
C GLY A 17 4.88 15.87 -16.40
N LEU A 18 3.58 16.14 -16.19
CA LEU A 18 2.82 15.61 -15.06
C LEU A 18 2.71 14.08 -15.10
N ILE A 19 2.47 13.50 -16.27
CA ILE A 19 2.43 12.04 -16.45
C ILE A 19 3.81 11.44 -16.17
N GLY A 20 4.88 12.04 -16.72
CA GLY A 20 6.25 11.58 -16.49
C GLY A 20 6.65 11.61 -15.01
N LEU A 21 6.33 12.70 -14.31
CA LEU A 21 6.58 12.84 -12.88
C LEU A 21 5.75 11.83 -12.07
N GLY A 22 4.46 11.69 -12.37
CA GLY A 22 3.59 10.72 -11.70
C GLY A 22 4.06 9.28 -11.88
N LEU A 23 4.46 8.90 -13.10
CA LEU A 23 5.04 7.59 -13.39
C LEU A 23 6.35 7.37 -12.64
N TRP A 24 7.21 8.38 -12.56
CA TRP A 24 8.46 8.28 -11.80
C TRP A 24 8.20 8.13 -10.30
N LEU A 25 7.27 8.89 -9.71
CA LEU A 25 6.91 8.79 -8.29
C LEU A 25 6.36 7.39 -7.96
N VAL A 26 5.38 6.89 -8.72
CA VAL A 26 4.79 5.57 -8.46
C VAL A 26 5.77 4.43 -8.69
N ARG A 27 6.80 4.60 -9.54
CA ARG A 27 7.81 3.56 -9.76
C ARG A 27 8.95 3.60 -8.75
N SER A 28 9.30 4.77 -8.26
CA SER A 28 10.44 4.95 -7.37
C SER A 28 10.08 4.78 -5.90
N GLN A 29 8.81 5.04 -5.52
CA GLN A 29 8.33 4.95 -4.14
C GLN A 29 9.15 5.78 -3.13
N VAL A 30 9.91 6.78 -3.60
CA VAL A 30 10.87 7.56 -2.79
C VAL A 30 10.24 8.39 -1.67
N THR A 31 8.91 8.54 -1.70
CA THR A 31 8.15 9.29 -0.69
C THR A 31 7.41 8.38 0.29
N VAL A 32 7.62 7.06 0.25
CA VAL A 32 6.95 6.09 1.14
C VAL A 32 7.94 5.63 2.20
N GLY A 33 7.68 6.00 3.46
CA GLY A 33 8.46 5.56 4.63
C GLY A 33 7.84 4.37 5.36
N ASP A 34 8.53 3.86 6.37
CA ASP A 34 8.21 2.61 7.07
C ASP A 34 6.78 2.57 7.63
N VAL A 35 6.37 3.60 8.38
CA VAL A 35 5.01 3.68 8.97
C VAL A 35 3.95 3.74 7.87
N ALA A 36 4.12 4.62 6.87
CA ALA A 36 3.17 4.73 5.76
C ALA A 36 3.06 3.44 4.95
N TRP A 37 4.16 2.69 4.82
CA TRP A 37 4.16 1.37 4.18
C TRP A 37 3.36 0.36 5.01
N MET A 38 3.58 0.28 6.32
CA MET A 38 2.87 -0.65 7.20
C MET A 38 1.37 -0.33 7.30
N GLU A 39 1.01 0.94 7.45
CA GLU A 39 -0.39 1.40 7.46
C GLU A 39 -1.13 1.05 6.18
N ALA A 40 -0.45 1.08 5.03
CA ALA A 40 -1.02 0.66 3.75
C ALA A 40 -1.09 -0.88 3.61
N MET A 41 -0.20 -1.62 4.26
CA MET A 41 -0.11 -3.07 4.14
C MET A 41 -1.08 -3.81 5.05
N ILE A 42 -1.42 -3.27 6.23
CA ILE A 42 -2.46 -3.82 7.12
C ILE A 42 -3.80 -4.04 6.40
N PRO A 43 -4.40 -3.07 5.69
CA PRO A 43 -5.64 -3.28 4.95
C PRO A 43 -5.45 -4.19 3.73
N HIS A 44 -4.30 -4.13 3.05
CA HIS A 44 -3.99 -5.06 1.94
C HIS A 44 -4.02 -6.53 2.41
N HIS A 45 -3.40 -6.82 3.55
CA HIS A 45 -3.45 -8.12 4.19
C HIS A 45 -4.85 -8.49 4.67
N SER A 46 -5.57 -7.54 5.27
CA SER A 46 -6.95 -7.78 5.73
C SER A 46 -7.87 -8.22 4.58
N ILE A 47 -7.67 -7.69 3.37
CA ILE A 47 -8.40 -8.14 2.17
C ILE A 47 -8.07 -9.59 1.83
N ALA A 48 -6.79 -9.98 1.84
CA ALA A 48 -6.38 -11.34 1.51
C ALA A 48 -6.85 -12.36 2.57
N ILE A 49 -6.90 -12.00 3.85
CA ILE A 49 -7.56 -12.79 4.90
C ILE A 49 -9.05 -12.96 4.56
N LEU A 50 -9.76 -11.86 4.31
CA LEU A 50 -11.19 -11.87 4.01
C LEU A 50 -11.53 -12.74 2.78
N THR A 51 -10.74 -12.61 1.72
CA THR A 51 -10.90 -13.40 0.49
C THR A 51 -10.63 -14.88 0.76
N SER A 52 -9.59 -15.21 1.53
CA SER A 52 -9.23 -16.59 1.85
C SER A 52 -10.29 -17.28 2.73
N GLU A 53 -10.82 -16.58 3.73
CA GLU A 53 -11.86 -17.08 4.63
C GLU A 53 -13.20 -17.29 3.92
N ARG A 54 -13.57 -16.42 2.98
CA ARG A 54 -14.86 -16.48 2.26
C ARG A 54 -14.83 -17.31 0.98
N ALA A 55 -13.66 -17.69 0.48
CA ALA A 55 -13.53 -18.44 -0.75
C ALA A 55 -14.12 -19.85 -0.62
N ARG A 56 -14.94 -20.25 -1.61
CA ARG A 56 -15.46 -21.62 -1.76
C ARG A 56 -14.42 -22.51 -2.44
N ILE A 57 -13.40 -22.90 -1.67
CA ILE A 57 -12.30 -23.75 -2.14
C ILE A 57 -12.62 -25.22 -1.85
N ALA A 58 -12.61 -26.04 -2.90
CA ALA A 58 -12.89 -27.48 -2.82
C ALA A 58 -11.62 -28.35 -2.78
N ASP A 59 -10.55 -27.96 -3.49
CA ASP A 59 -9.29 -28.72 -3.48
C ASP A 59 -8.59 -28.55 -2.10
N PRO A 60 -8.30 -29.67 -1.40
CA PRO A 60 -7.72 -29.61 -0.05
C PRO A 60 -6.32 -28.97 0.00
N ARG A 61 -5.55 -29.04 -1.09
CA ARG A 61 -4.23 -28.39 -1.18
C ARG A 61 -4.38 -26.87 -1.22
N VAL A 62 -5.38 -26.39 -1.96
CA VAL A 62 -5.68 -24.96 -2.06
C VAL A 62 -6.29 -24.43 -0.76
N ARG A 63 -7.12 -25.24 -0.06
CA ARG A 63 -7.61 -24.88 1.27
C ARG A 63 -6.46 -24.71 2.26
N LYS A 64 -5.53 -25.67 2.30
CA LYS A 64 -4.34 -25.59 3.15
C LYS A 64 -3.48 -24.35 2.85
N LEU A 65 -3.35 -23.96 1.57
CA LEU A 65 -2.68 -22.73 1.19
C LEU A 65 -3.42 -21.49 1.73
N ALA A 66 -4.75 -21.43 1.58
CA ALA A 66 -5.57 -20.32 2.08
C ALA A 66 -5.46 -20.17 3.61
N ASP A 67 -5.52 -21.28 4.35
CA ASP A 67 -5.38 -21.26 5.81
C ASP A 67 -3.98 -20.79 6.23
N GLY A 68 -2.94 -21.18 5.48
CA GLY A 68 -1.58 -20.68 5.68
C GLY A 68 -1.41 -19.18 5.40
N ILE A 69 -2.08 -18.66 4.37
CA ILE A 69 -2.13 -17.22 4.07
C ILE A 69 -2.79 -16.48 5.23
N VAL A 70 -3.94 -16.95 5.72
CA VAL A 70 -4.65 -16.32 6.84
C VAL A 70 -3.78 -16.27 8.09
N GLN A 71 -3.14 -17.38 8.46
CA GLN A 71 -2.28 -17.43 9.64
C GLN A 71 -1.10 -16.47 9.52
N THR A 72 -0.42 -16.46 8.38
CA THR A 72 0.77 -15.64 8.15
C THR A 72 0.41 -14.15 8.18
N GLN A 73 -0.65 -13.76 7.48
CA GLN A 73 -1.02 -12.36 7.38
C GLN A 73 -1.57 -11.80 8.69
N ARG A 74 -2.27 -12.59 9.51
CA ARG A 74 -2.66 -12.16 10.87
C ARG A 74 -1.44 -11.86 11.73
N ARG A 75 -0.41 -12.70 11.67
CA ARG A 75 0.84 -12.48 12.40
C ARG A 75 1.55 -11.22 11.91
N GLU A 76 1.64 -11.03 10.60
CA GLU A 76 2.27 -9.85 10.00
C GLU A 76 1.52 -8.55 10.34
N ILE A 77 0.18 -8.58 10.39
CA ILE A 77 -0.61 -7.42 10.86
C ILE A 77 -0.23 -7.07 12.30
N SER A 78 -0.19 -8.04 13.22
CA SER A 78 0.19 -7.77 14.61
C SER A 78 1.62 -7.25 14.76
N GLU A 79 2.55 -7.74 13.93
CA GLU A 79 3.92 -7.24 13.89
C GLU A 79 3.99 -5.79 13.38
N MET A 80 3.26 -5.47 12.32
CA MET A 80 3.17 -4.10 11.79
C MET A 80 2.53 -3.13 12.79
N GLU A 81 1.42 -3.52 13.44
CA GLU A 81 0.77 -2.70 14.47
C GLU A 81 1.73 -2.40 15.64
N PHE A 82 2.49 -3.41 16.07
CA PHE A 82 3.51 -3.24 17.09
C PHE A 82 4.62 -2.27 16.66
N LEU A 83 5.17 -2.44 15.45
CA LEU A 83 6.25 -1.61 14.92
C LEU A 83 5.81 -0.16 14.68
N ILE A 84 4.58 0.06 14.20
CA ILE A 84 4.02 1.42 14.05
C ILE A 84 4.03 2.13 15.41
N ASN A 85 3.52 1.48 16.45
CA ASN A 85 3.46 2.07 17.79
C ASN A 85 4.88 2.34 18.33
N ASP A 86 5.79 1.37 18.26
CA ASP A 86 7.17 1.51 18.74
C ASP A 86 7.95 2.63 18.03
N ILE A 87 7.78 2.79 16.71
CA ILE A 87 8.42 3.87 15.94
C ILE A 87 7.81 5.22 16.33
N GLN A 88 6.48 5.33 16.39
CA GLN A 88 5.81 6.58 16.74
C GLN A 88 6.13 7.03 18.17
N GLU A 89 6.24 6.11 19.12
CA GLU A 89 6.68 6.39 20.50
C GLU A 89 8.10 6.96 20.52
N LYS A 90 9.03 6.35 19.77
CA LYS A 90 10.42 6.81 19.69
C LYS A 90 10.56 8.17 19.02
N GLU A 91 9.71 8.47 18.04
CA GLU A 91 9.70 9.77 17.35
C GLU A 91 9.05 10.89 18.18
N THR A 92 8.06 10.57 19.01
CA THR A 92 7.31 11.54 19.83
C THR A 92 7.89 11.75 21.23
N GLY A 93 8.72 10.82 21.73
CA GLY A 93 9.35 10.89 23.05
C GLY A 93 8.39 10.65 24.22
N ASP A 94 7.17 10.16 23.95
CA ASP A 94 6.12 9.96 24.95
C ASP A 94 5.81 8.46 25.09
N PRO A 95 6.08 7.81 26.26
CA PRO A 95 5.83 6.39 26.43
C PRO A 95 4.34 6.14 26.72
N VAL A 96 3.66 5.43 25.81
CA VAL A 96 2.28 4.98 26.03
C VAL A 96 2.30 3.80 27.01
N ARG A 97 1.58 3.94 28.14
CA ARG A 97 1.28 2.87 29.09
C ARG A 97 -0.13 2.36 28.88
#